data_AF-A0A524D896-F1
#
_entry.id   AF-A0A524D896-F1
#
_cell.length_a   1.000
_cell.length_b   1.000
_cell.length_c   1.000
_cell.angle_alpha   90.00
_cell.angle_beta   90.00
_cell.angle_gamma   90.00
#
_symmetry.space_group_name_H-M   'P 1'
#
loop_
_entity.id
_entity.type
_entity.pdbx_description
1 polymer ?
#
loop_
_entity_poly.entity_id
_entity_poly.type
_entity_poly.pdbx_seq_one_letter_code
_entity_poly.pdbx_strand_id
1 'polypeptide(L)'
;MINKRWIFGFILVFSLFTLSSLFIEGASISQAWLENSTFDTPDGWFFNIEGDQNDVNGTIEEGYAKMSIIGDGDNKKFFENGGGWTIRPNSEGMTPPDYYNNTDGWWASHEWEDFAPQLLKIQWHKNFSMDVNMSDYQITSASFKAWINASVEALPGVDQDNAGVDCVNDTNYILDMGNGDYIRYFVSISDVEKNREFELTSFQTKELGCDSGPITELNDTKIIPLSEETLKFYLEEVLKYDSYNFTITVGFLFWFEDNWNSQDEDNFKMIRMKNLSLSIDYKKKIDQFTKISLNQVAEKISGSNLKIVKANLSFGLNFSKS
;
A
#
# COMPACT_ATOMS: atom_id res chain seq x y z
N MET A 1 1.70 95.64 -85.46
CA MET A 1 2.32 95.26 -84.17
C MET A 1 3.43 94.27 -84.47
N ILE A 2 4.68 94.76 -84.54
CA ILE A 2 5.78 94.52 -83.56
C ILE A 2 6.23 93.04 -83.62
N ASN A 3 7.26 92.72 -84.44
CA ASN A 3 8.70 92.62 -84.13
C ASN A 3 9.09 91.34 -83.35
N LYS A 4 9.69 90.35 -84.04
CA LYS A 4 11.13 89.97 -84.02
C LYS A 4 11.70 89.57 -82.65
N ARG A 5 12.16 88.31 -82.50
CA ARG A 5 13.61 87.96 -82.44
C ARG A 5 13.86 86.44 -82.33
N TRP A 6 14.97 86.06 -82.94
CA TRP A 6 15.63 84.75 -83.02
C TRP A 6 16.48 84.44 -81.77
N ILE A 7 16.85 83.17 -81.54
CA ILE A 7 18.24 82.65 -81.59
C ILE A 7 18.31 81.16 -81.20
N PHE A 8 19.16 80.44 -81.95
CA PHE A 8 19.62 79.06 -81.82
C PHE A 8 20.48 78.79 -80.57
N GLY A 9 20.53 77.53 -80.13
CA GLY A 9 21.58 77.02 -79.24
C GLY A 9 21.50 75.51 -79.02
N PHE A 10 22.22 74.75 -79.85
CA PHE A 10 22.54 73.33 -79.66
C PHE A 10 23.56 73.18 -78.53
N ILE A 11 23.46 72.15 -77.68
CA ILE A 11 24.56 71.25 -77.29
C ILE A 11 23.92 69.89 -76.97
N LEU A 12 24.44 68.86 -77.62
CA LEU A 12 24.20 67.44 -77.36
C LEU A 12 25.48 66.90 -76.71
N VAL A 13 25.40 66.33 -75.51
CA VAL A 13 26.45 65.44 -74.98
C VAL A 13 25.79 64.28 -74.22
N PHE A 14 26.15 63.07 -74.64
CA PHE A 14 25.84 61.78 -74.05
C PHE A 14 26.55 61.56 -72.69
N SER A 15 25.85 60.96 -71.73
CA SER A 15 26.39 60.01 -70.74
C SER A 15 25.20 59.23 -70.15
N LEU A 16 24.89 58.01 -70.56
CA LEU A 16 25.45 56.71 -70.10
C LEU A 16 25.51 56.55 -68.57
N PHE A 17 24.83 55.47 -68.10
CA PHE A 17 24.75 54.88 -66.76
C PHE A 17 23.84 55.63 -65.76
N THR A 18 22.93 55.01 -65.01
CA THR A 18 22.81 53.60 -64.56
C THR A 18 21.37 53.35 -64.12
N LEU A 19 20.90 52.09 -64.25
CA LEU A 19 19.80 51.58 -63.45
C LEU A 19 20.09 51.88 -61.97
N SER A 20 19.28 52.71 -61.33
CA SER A 20 18.98 52.50 -59.92
C SER A 20 17.65 51.77 -59.88
N SER A 21 17.72 50.44 -59.90
CA SER A 21 16.70 49.65 -59.23
C SER A 21 16.61 50.19 -57.81
N LEU A 22 15.57 50.97 -57.53
CA LEU A 22 15.10 51.20 -56.18
C LEU A 22 14.76 49.81 -55.62
N PHE A 23 15.75 49.18 -55.00
CA PHE A 23 15.48 48.16 -54.02
C PHE A 23 14.68 48.89 -52.94
N ILE A 24 13.36 48.72 -52.98
CA ILE A 24 12.57 48.83 -51.77
C ILE A 24 13.11 47.70 -50.91
N GLU A 25 14.09 48.02 -50.06
CA GLU A 25 14.53 47.16 -49.00
C GLU A 25 13.28 46.95 -48.14
N GLY A 26 12.63 45.79 -48.30
CA GLY A 26 11.44 45.47 -47.54
C GLY A 26 11.80 45.59 -46.06
N ALA A 27 11.10 46.45 -45.33
CA ALA A 27 11.33 46.65 -43.91
C ALA A 27 11.28 45.28 -43.21
N SER A 28 12.39 44.89 -42.59
CA SER A 28 12.43 43.69 -41.75
C SER A 28 11.95 44.07 -40.36
N ILE A 29 10.88 43.42 -39.90
CA ILE A 29 10.36 43.59 -38.54
C ILE A 29 10.75 42.34 -37.76
N SER A 30 11.36 42.54 -36.60
CA SER A 30 11.59 41.48 -35.62
C SER A 30 10.51 41.58 -34.55
N GLN A 31 9.75 40.51 -34.35
CA GLN A 31 8.67 40.45 -33.37
C GLN A 31 8.82 39.18 -32.53
N ALA A 32 8.66 39.30 -31.20
CA ALA A 32 8.51 38.14 -30.33
C ALA A 32 7.14 37.52 -30.62
N TRP A 33 7.16 36.26 -31.04
CA TRP A 33 5.93 35.56 -31.43
C TRP A 33 5.28 34.80 -30.28
N LEU A 34 6.08 34.40 -29.30
CA LEU A 34 5.61 33.77 -28.08
C LEU A 34 5.60 34.78 -26.93
N GLU A 35 4.58 34.69 -26.10
CA GLU A 35 4.51 35.42 -24.83
C GLU A 35 5.38 34.74 -23.79
N ASN A 36 6.02 35.56 -22.94
CA ASN A 36 6.72 35.10 -21.74
C ASN A 36 7.69 33.93 -22.04
N SER A 37 8.61 34.17 -22.97
CA SER A 37 9.65 33.20 -23.36
C SER A 37 10.69 32.94 -22.25
N THR A 38 10.62 33.67 -21.14
CA THR A 38 11.51 33.55 -19.99
C THR A 38 10.93 32.66 -18.89
N PHE A 39 9.64 32.30 -18.94
CA PHE A 39 8.96 31.50 -17.90
C PHE A 39 9.00 32.17 -16.51
N ASP A 40 8.98 33.50 -16.47
CA ASP A 40 8.93 34.26 -15.21
C ASP A 40 7.51 34.29 -14.63
N THR A 41 6.49 34.21 -15.49
CA THR A 41 5.07 34.11 -15.14
C THR A 41 4.44 32.90 -15.84
N PRO A 42 3.18 32.51 -15.58
CA PRO A 42 2.49 31.50 -16.38
C PRO A 42 1.83 32.06 -17.66
N ASP A 43 1.95 33.37 -17.93
CA ASP A 43 1.18 34.03 -18.99
C ASP A 43 1.45 33.41 -20.38
N GLY A 44 0.38 33.22 -21.15
CA GLY A 44 0.41 32.61 -22.48
C GLY A 44 0.63 31.08 -22.49
N TRP A 45 1.17 30.50 -21.43
CA TRP A 45 1.47 29.08 -21.32
C TRP A 45 0.43 28.35 -20.49
N PHE A 46 0.11 27.11 -20.88
CA PHE A 46 -0.76 26.24 -20.10
C PHE A 46 -0.33 24.80 -20.22
N PHE A 47 -0.50 24.05 -19.12
CA PHE A 47 -0.28 22.61 -19.12
C PHE A 47 -1.53 21.90 -19.61
N ASN A 48 -1.34 20.93 -20.49
CA ASN A 48 -2.37 19.97 -20.87
C ASN A 48 -1.96 18.59 -20.36
N ILE A 49 -2.79 18.00 -19.52
CA ILE A 49 -2.60 16.67 -18.95
C ILE A 49 -3.61 15.72 -19.60
N GLU A 50 -3.10 14.62 -20.13
CA GLU A 50 -3.89 13.46 -20.56
C GLU A 50 -3.64 12.33 -19.55
N GLY A 51 -4.67 11.61 -19.09
CA GLY A 51 -4.53 10.56 -18.09
C GLY A 51 -4.84 11.02 -16.66
N ASP A 52 -4.14 10.47 -15.66
CA ASP A 52 -4.33 10.81 -14.25
C ASP A 52 -3.57 12.08 -13.87
N GLN A 53 -4.30 13.16 -13.61
CA GLN A 53 -3.74 14.44 -13.17
C GLN A 53 -2.99 14.38 -11.83
N ASN A 54 -3.21 13.35 -11.01
CA ASN A 54 -2.50 13.21 -9.75
C ASN A 54 -1.09 12.63 -9.95
N ASP A 55 -0.78 12.08 -11.12
CA ASP A 55 0.51 11.45 -11.41
C ASP A 55 1.56 12.43 -11.91
N VAL A 56 1.15 13.65 -12.27
CA VAL A 56 2.03 14.66 -12.85
C VAL A 56 1.71 16.03 -12.30
N ASN A 57 2.70 16.90 -12.23
CA ASN A 57 2.51 18.31 -11.92
C ASN A 57 3.23 19.18 -12.93
N GLY A 58 2.65 20.34 -13.22
CA GLY A 58 3.22 21.37 -14.08
C GLY A 58 3.20 22.72 -13.37
N THR A 59 4.35 23.37 -13.23
CA THR A 59 4.46 24.72 -12.70
C THR A 59 5.36 25.59 -13.56
N ILE A 60 5.12 26.90 -13.55
CA ILE A 60 6.03 27.88 -14.17
C ILE A 60 6.49 28.82 -13.07
N GLU A 61 7.79 28.80 -12.78
CA GLU A 61 8.40 29.61 -11.74
C GLU A 61 9.92 29.70 -11.95
N GLU A 62 10.52 30.77 -11.43
CA GLU A 62 11.99 30.95 -11.37
C GLU A 62 12.70 30.86 -12.74
N GLY A 63 12.01 31.17 -13.82
CA GLY A 63 12.55 31.12 -15.18
C GLY A 63 12.49 29.73 -15.82
N TYR A 64 11.71 28.79 -15.26
CA TYR A 64 11.55 27.43 -15.76
C TYR A 64 10.07 27.03 -15.82
N ALA A 65 9.71 26.31 -16.89
CA ALA A 65 8.53 25.45 -16.89
C ALA A 65 8.91 24.06 -16.37
N LYS A 66 8.49 23.75 -15.14
CA LYS A 66 8.78 22.50 -14.44
C LYS A 66 7.65 21.50 -14.70
N MET A 67 7.99 20.30 -15.16
CA MET A 67 7.06 19.17 -15.29
C MET A 67 7.62 18.01 -14.46
N SER A 68 6.84 17.46 -13.55
CA SER A 68 7.25 16.36 -12.68
C SER A 68 6.28 15.19 -12.75
N ILE A 69 6.80 13.97 -12.55
CA ILE A 69 6.00 12.78 -12.27
C ILE A 69 5.98 12.62 -10.75
N ILE A 70 4.78 12.52 -10.18
CA ILE A 70 4.55 12.41 -8.74
C ILE A 70 4.50 10.93 -8.37
N GLY A 71 5.64 10.37 -7.99
CA GLY A 71 5.77 8.96 -7.59
C GLY A 71 6.20 8.83 -6.14
N ASP A 72 5.23 8.87 -5.22
CA ASP A 72 5.51 8.71 -3.79
C ASP A 72 5.41 7.23 -3.39
N GLY A 73 6.31 6.83 -2.50
CA GLY A 73 6.25 5.55 -1.81
C GLY A 73 6.51 5.76 -0.33
N ASP A 74 5.85 4.97 0.50
CA ASP A 74 5.95 5.09 1.95
C ASP A 74 5.79 3.72 2.62
N ASN A 75 5.93 3.70 3.94
CA ASN A 75 5.88 2.53 4.78
C ASN A 75 4.90 2.77 5.95
N LYS A 76 3.94 1.86 6.13
CA LYS A 76 3.04 1.84 7.27
C LYS A 76 3.41 0.70 8.22
N LYS A 77 3.60 1.01 9.50
CA LYS A 77 3.84 0.01 10.56
C LYS A 77 2.72 0.02 11.58
N PHE A 78 2.30 -1.17 11.97
CA PHE A 78 1.37 -1.43 13.06
C PHE A 78 2.10 -2.26 14.12
N PHE A 79 1.95 -1.87 15.38
CA PHE A 79 2.44 -2.61 16.53
C PHE A 79 1.32 -2.72 17.56
N GLU A 80 1.01 -3.95 17.96
CA GLU A 80 -0.16 -4.27 18.78
C GLU A 80 0.23 -5.19 19.92
N ASN A 81 -0.40 -4.97 21.08
CA ASN A 81 -0.20 -5.72 22.32
C ASN A 81 -1.55 -5.89 23.05
N GLY A 82 -2.59 -6.31 22.32
CA GLY A 82 -3.93 -6.59 22.88
C GLY A 82 -4.86 -5.40 23.11
N GLY A 83 -4.34 -4.28 23.62
CA GLY A 83 -5.17 -3.14 24.05
C GLY A 83 -6.08 -2.56 22.96
N GLY A 84 -7.36 -2.37 23.27
CA GLY A 84 -8.35 -1.77 22.35
C GLY A 84 -8.91 -2.71 21.29
N TRP A 85 -8.66 -4.02 21.41
CA TRP A 85 -9.30 -5.03 20.56
C TRP A 85 -10.67 -5.43 21.12
N THR A 86 -11.58 -5.78 20.23
CA THR A 86 -12.94 -6.21 20.59
C THR A 86 -13.08 -7.71 20.42
N ILE A 87 -13.79 -8.36 21.35
CA ILE A 87 -14.06 -9.80 21.27
C ILE A 87 -14.97 -10.06 20.07
N ARG A 88 -14.60 -11.06 19.26
CA ARG A 88 -15.43 -11.57 18.16
C ARG A 88 -16.29 -12.72 18.70
N PRO A 89 -17.63 -12.64 18.61
CA PRO A 89 -18.49 -13.76 18.97
C PRO A 89 -18.16 -15.00 18.14
N ASN A 90 -18.21 -16.17 18.77
CA ASN A 90 -18.04 -17.44 18.07
C ASN A 90 -19.30 -17.79 17.26
N SER A 91 -19.14 -18.72 16.31
CA SER A 91 -20.27 -19.39 15.67
C SER A 91 -21.06 -20.24 16.69
N GLU A 92 -22.31 -20.58 16.34
CA GLU A 92 -23.13 -21.48 17.16
C GLU A 92 -22.38 -22.78 17.48
N GLY A 93 -22.45 -23.22 18.75
CA GLY A 93 -21.83 -24.45 19.22
C GLY A 93 -20.38 -24.34 19.71
N MET A 94 -19.75 -23.16 19.66
CA MET A 94 -18.40 -22.94 20.22
C MET A 94 -18.45 -22.01 21.44
N THR A 95 -18.03 -22.50 22.60
CA THR A 95 -17.92 -21.71 23.83
C THR A 95 -16.53 -21.10 23.97
N PRO A 96 -16.40 -19.93 24.61
CA PRO A 96 -15.10 -19.39 24.99
C PRO A 96 -14.51 -20.15 26.21
N PRO A 97 -13.20 -20.03 26.45
CA PRO A 97 -12.55 -20.37 27.72
C PRO A 97 -13.17 -19.64 28.93
N ASP A 98 -12.95 -20.14 30.14
CA ASP A 98 -13.47 -19.53 31.38
C ASP A 98 -12.94 -18.12 31.60
N TYR A 99 -11.66 -17.93 31.32
CA TYR A 99 -10.97 -16.67 31.54
C TYR A 99 -10.27 -16.22 30.27
N TYR A 100 -10.48 -14.97 29.90
CA TYR A 100 -9.81 -14.37 28.76
C TYR A 100 -9.77 -12.85 28.88
N ASN A 101 -8.71 -12.23 28.36
CA ASN A 101 -8.59 -10.77 28.27
C ASN A 101 -7.60 -10.37 27.16
N ASN A 102 -7.50 -9.07 26.91
CA ASN A 102 -6.62 -8.49 25.92
C ASN A 102 -5.87 -7.24 26.42
N THR A 103 -5.57 -7.15 27.72
CA THR A 103 -4.99 -5.93 28.30
C THR A 103 -3.48 -5.81 28.04
N ASP A 104 -2.78 -6.94 27.98
CA ASP A 104 -1.34 -7.02 27.74
C ASP A 104 -1.07 -8.22 26.83
N GLY A 105 -1.32 -8.05 25.54
CA GLY A 105 -1.49 -9.15 24.60
C GLY A 105 -2.83 -9.85 24.78
N TRP A 106 -3.07 -10.91 24.03
CA TRP A 106 -4.28 -11.71 24.10
C TRP A 106 -4.00 -12.92 24.97
N TRP A 107 -4.85 -13.13 25.97
CA TRP A 107 -4.66 -14.17 26.97
C TRP A 107 -5.96 -14.94 27.17
N ALA A 108 -5.81 -16.24 27.39
CA ALA A 108 -6.88 -17.10 27.85
C ALA A 108 -6.34 -18.10 28.89
N SER A 109 -7.27 -18.65 29.66
CA SER A 109 -7.07 -19.79 30.54
C SER A 109 -8.38 -20.56 30.66
N HIS A 110 -8.26 -21.87 30.85
CA HIS A 110 -9.40 -22.75 31.00
C HIS A 110 -9.03 -23.95 31.86
N GLU A 111 -9.97 -24.33 32.71
CA GLU A 111 -9.94 -25.56 33.50
C GLU A 111 -10.94 -26.53 32.87
N TRP A 112 -10.46 -27.70 32.49
CA TRP A 112 -11.30 -28.71 31.86
C TRP A 112 -11.84 -29.66 32.91
N GLU A 113 -13.18 -29.72 33.00
CA GLU A 113 -13.89 -30.76 33.75
C GLU A 113 -14.37 -31.84 32.78
N ASP A 114 -14.53 -33.08 33.29
CA ASP A 114 -15.11 -34.18 32.51
C ASP A 114 -16.44 -33.78 31.85
N PHE A 115 -16.66 -34.24 30.61
CA PHE A 115 -17.86 -33.95 29.81
C PHE A 115 -18.06 -32.47 29.41
N ALA A 116 -17.04 -31.62 29.55
CA ALA A 116 -17.05 -30.25 29.04
C ALA A 116 -17.02 -30.17 27.50
N PRO A 117 -17.38 -29.02 26.88
CA PRO A 117 -17.48 -28.90 25.43
C PRO A 117 -16.11 -28.97 24.74
N GLN A 118 -15.77 -30.12 24.14
CA GLN A 118 -14.50 -30.49 23.46
C GLN A 118 -13.85 -29.46 22.50
N LEU A 119 -14.57 -28.41 22.10
CA LEU A 119 -14.08 -27.38 21.20
C LEU A 119 -14.37 -25.99 21.77
N LEU A 120 -13.31 -25.31 22.21
CA LEU A 120 -13.39 -23.93 22.65
C LEU A 120 -12.70 -22.98 21.68
N LYS A 121 -13.20 -21.76 21.64
CA LYS A 121 -12.62 -20.73 20.79
C LYS A 121 -12.74 -19.36 21.42
N ILE A 122 -11.70 -18.56 21.33
CA ILE A 122 -11.77 -17.13 21.64
C ILE A 122 -11.02 -16.35 20.60
N GLN A 123 -11.60 -15.22 20.21
CA GLN A 123 -11.10 -14.39 19.14
C GLN A 123 -11.28 -12.93 19.49
N TRP A 124 -10.32 -12.12 19.05
CA TRP A 124 -10.38 -10.67 19.12
C TRP A 124 -10.09 -10.10 17.75
N HIS A 125 -10.78 -9.03 17.39
CA HIS A 125 -10.50 -8.30 16.16
C HIS A 125 -10.25 -6.82 16.43
N LYS A 126 -9.59 -6.17 15.47
CA LYS A 126 -9.42 -4.72 15.41
C LYS A 126 -9.29 -4.27 13.97
N ASN A 127 -9.85 -3.10 13.68
CA ASN A 127 -9.73 -2.46 12.37
C ASN A 127 -8.45 -1.62 12.32
N PHE A 128 -7.80 -1.64 11.17
CA PHE A 128 -6.58 -0.91 10.85
C PHE A 128 -6.81 -0.06 9.63
N SER A 129 -6.18 1.11 9.60
CA SER A 129 -6.32 2.08 8.51
C SER A 129 -4.97 2.43 7.90
N MET A 130 -4.94 2.48 6.58
CA MET A 130 -3.86 3.08 5.78
C MET A 130 -4.03 4.59 5.73
N ASP A 131 -2.93 5.32 5.55
CA ASP A 131 -2.95 6.80 5.48
C ASP A 131 -3.26 7.32 4.07
N VAL A 132 -3.25 6.42 3.08
CA VAL A 132 -3.48 6.72 1.66
C VAL A 132 -4.54 5.79 1.08
N ASN A 133 -5.14 6.21 -0.03
CA ASN A 133 -6.07 5.39 -0.80
C ASN A 133 -5.32 4.27 -1.53
N MET A 134 -5.37 3.04 -1.03
CA MET A 134 -4.63 1.92 -1.61
C MET A 134 -5.10 1.49 -3.01
N SER A 135 -6.21 2.04 -3.55
CA SER A 135 -6.55 1.84 -4.98
C SER A 135 -5.46 2.39 -5.90
N ASP A 136 -4.84 3.50 -5.47
CA ASP A 136 -3.87 4.27 -6.26
C ASP A 136 -2.43 3.79 -6.00
N TYR A 137 -2.25 2.81 -5.12
CA TYR A 137 -0.94 2.31 -4.70
C TYR A 137 -0.83 0.79 -4.88
N GLN A 138 0.39 0.32 -5.06
CA GLN A 138 0.73 -1.10 -5.08
C GLN A 138 1.60 -1.42 -3.87
N ILE A 139 1.29 -2.52 -3.19
CA ILE A 139 2.11 -3.03 -2.08
C ILE A 139 3.38 -3.64 -2.69
N THR A 140 4.54 -3.10 -2.33
CA THR A 140 5.83 -3.59 -2.82
C THR A 140 6.42 -4.67 -1.92
N SER A 141 6.29 -4.50 -0.60
CA SER A 141 6.73 -5.48 0.40
C SER A 141 5.81 -5.50 1.61
N ALA A 142 5.76 -6.62 2.31
CA ALA A 142 5.00 -6.76 3.54
C ALA A 142 5.66 -7.75 4.50
N SER A 143 5.62 -7.47 5.80
CA SER A 143 6.10 -8.40 6.82
C SER A 143 5.19 -8.44 8.03
N PHE A 144 5.05 -9.63 8.60
CA PHE A 144 4.24 -9.87 9.78
C PHE A 144 4.99 -10.78 10.74
N LYS A 145 4.81 -10.54 12.04
CA LYS A 145 5.24 -11.47 13.10
C LYS A 145 4.34 -11.30 14.31
N ALA A 146 4.08 -12.39 15.00
CA ALA A 146 3.54 -12.39 16.35
C ALA A 146 4.33 -13.34 17.24
N TRP A 147 4.25 -13.14 18.55
CA TRP A 147 4.89 -14.01 19.54
C TRP A 147 3.83 -14.68 20.40
N ILE A 148 3.95 -15.99 20.53
CA ILE A 148 3.07 -16.82 21.34
C ILE A 148 3.86 -17.51 22.45
N ASN A 149 3.20 -17.80 23.56
CA ASN A 149 3.72 -18.69 24.59
C ASN A 149 2.56 -19.36 25.31
N ALA A 150 2.86 -20.47 25.99
CA ALA A 150 1.89 -21.09 26.88
C ALA A 150 2.50 -21.83 28.05
N SER A 151 1.70 -22.03 29.10
CA SER A 151 1.93 -23.03 30.13
C SER A 151 0.67 -23.85 30.37
N VAL A 152 0.85 -25.16 30.51
CA VAL A 152 -0.20 -26.15 30.73
C VAL A 152 0.21 -27.00 31.93
N GLU A 153 -0.70 -27.14 32.88
CA GLU A 153 -0.58 -28.03 34.03
C GLU A 153 -1.56 -29.19 33.83
N ALA A 154 -1.02 -30.39 33.69
CA ALA A 154 -1.81 -31.60 33.86
C ALA A 154 -1.89 -31.89 35.36
N LEU A 155 -3.10 -31.97 35.91
CA LEU A 155 -3.27 -32.32 37.32
C LEU A 155 -3.17 -33.84 37.47
N PRO A 156 -2.53 -34.35 38.55
CA PRO A 156 -2.52 -35.78 38.81
C PRO A 156 -3.95 -36.28 39.05
N GLY A 157 -4.44 -37.14 38.17
CA GLY A 157 -5.64 -37.94 38.33
C GLY A 157 -5.53 -38.88 39.53
N VAL A 158 -6.59 -39.67 39.76
CA VAL A 158 -6.70 -40.57 40.93
C VAL A 158 -5.55 -41.60 40.97
N ASP A 159 -5.00 -41.96 39.81
CA ASP A 159 -3.79 -42.75 39.67
C ASP A 159 -2.59 -41.83 39.39
N GLN A 160 -1.80 -41.57 40.43
CA GLN A 160 -0.70 -40.57 40.50
C GLN A 160 0.40 -40.65 39.43
N ASP A 161 0.34 -41.62 38.51
CA ASP A 161 1.37 -41.94 37.53
C ASP A 161 0.93 -41.78 36.06
N ASN A 162 -0.37 -41.54 35.77
CA ASN A 162 -0.93 -41.45 34.41
C ASN A 162 -1.97 -40.32 34.31
N ALA A 163 -1.53 -39.07 34.43
CA ALA A 163 -2.43 -37.94 34.25
C ALA A 163 -1.69 -36.82 33.54
N GLY A 164 -2.33 -36.30 32.51
CA GLY A 164 -1.67 -35.66 31.38
C GLY A 164 -2.71 -35.19 30.37
N VAL A 165 -2.39 -34.14 29.63
CA VAL A 165 -3.15 -33.76 28.44
C VAL A 165 -2.94 -34.83 27.38
N ASP A 166 -4.01 -35.44 26.88
CA ASP A 166 -3.95 -36.58 25.95
C ASP A 166 -3.37 -36.18 24.58
N CYS A 167 -2.10 -36.47 24.33
CA CYS A 167 -1.46 -36.12 23.06
C CYS A 167 -1.36 -37.29 22.08
N VAL A 168 -1.19 -37.01 20.78
CA VAL A 168 -1.14 -38.01 19.67
C VAL A 168 -0.19 -39.22 19.88
N ASN A 169 0.78 -39.15 20.79
CA ASN A 169 1.72 -40.23 21.08
C ASN A 169 1.62 -40.79 22.51
N ASP A 170 0.62 -40.38 23.28
CA ASP A 170 0.54 -40.62 24.72
C ASP A 170 0.28 -42.10 25.06
N THR A 171 -0.54 -42.78 24.27
CA THR A 171 -1.04 -44.09 24.69
C THR A 171 -0.57 -45.27 23.82
N ASN A 172 0.12 -46.22 24.46
CA ASN A 172 0.34 -47.58 23.93
C ASN A 172 -0.94 -48.46 24.00
N TYR A 173 -2.01 -47.96 24.61
CA TYR A 173 -3.21 -48.73 24.98
C TYR A 173 -4.54 -48.19 24.40
N ILE A 174 -4.58 -46.97 23.85
CA ILE A 174 -5.77 -46.43 23.18
C ILE A 174 -5.66 -46.79 21.69
N LEU A 175 -6.70 -47.45 21.18
CA LEU A 175 -6.78 -47.88 19.78
C LEU A 175 -7.40 -46.80 18.86
N ASP A 176 -7.95 -45.72 19.42
CA ASP A 176 -8.77 -44.71 18.71
C ASP A 176 -8.57 -43.29 19.29
N MET A 177 -7.35 -42.73 19.17
CA MET A 177 -7.08 -41.31 19.35
C MET A 177 -6.81 -40.70 17.97
N GLY A 178 -7.59 -39.69 17.58
CA GLY A 178 -7.53 -39.09 16.26
C GLY A 178 -6.51 -37.96 16.14
N ASN A 179 -6.67 -36.91 16.95
CA ASN A 179 -5.94 -35.63 16.89
C ASN A 179 -5.14 -35.30 18.15
N GLY A 180 -5.49 -35.88 19.31
CA GLY A 180 -5.04 -35.47 20.63
C GLY A 180 -5.46 -34.04 20.99
N ASP A 181 -5.21 -33.66 22.22
CA ASP A 181 -5.46 -32.34 22.76
C ASP A 181 -4.47 -31.31 22.23
N TYR A 182 -4.97 -30.13 21.88
CA TYR A 182 -4.11 -29.07 21.38
C TYR A 182 -4.67 -27.66 21.57
N ILE A 183 -3.73 -26.72 21.59
CA ILE A 183 -3.98 -25.29 21.42
C ILE A 183 -3.53 -24.91 20.03
N ARG A 184 -4.43 -24.27 19.29
CA ARG A 184 -4.15 -23.66 17.99
C ARG A 184 -4.25 -22.14 18.08
N TYR A 185 -3.13 -21.49 17.89
CA TYR A 185 -3.03 -20.05 17.67
C TYR A 185 -3.28 -19.76 16.21
N PHE A 186 -4.05 -18.72 15.91
CA PHE A 186 -4.21 -18.26 14.53
C PHE A 186 -4.35 -16.75 14.46
N VAL A 187 -3.95 -16.21 13.31
CA VAL A 187 -4.16 -14.82 12.93
C VAL A 187 -4.78 -14.82 11.55
N SER A 188 -5.88 -14.09 11.38
CA SER A 188 -6.51 -13.86 10.08
C SER A 188 -6.55 -12.38 9.75
N ILE A 189 -6.59 -12.10 8.45
CA ILE A 189 -6.81 -10.77 7.89
C ILE A 189 -8.08 -10.78 7.06
N SER A 190 -8.87 -9.71 7.13
CA SER A 190 -10.14 -9.60 6.43
C SER A 190 -10.46 -8.17 6.02
N ASP A 191 -11.43 -8.00 5.12
CA ASP A 191 -12.07 -6.70 4.94
C ASP A 191 -12.93 -6.35 6.18
N VAL A 192 -13.37 -5.09 6.31
CA VAL A 192 -14.08 -4.61 7.51
C VAL A 192 -15.35 -5.42 7.79
N GLU A 193 -16.10 -5.72 6.73
CA GLU A 193 -17.33 -6.51 6.74
C GLU A 193 -17.09 -8.03 6.86
N LYS A 194 -15.84 -8.48 6.74
CA LYS A 194 -15.42 -9.89 6.79
C LYS A 194 -16.05 -10.76 5.71
N ASN A 195 -16.34 -10.19 4.54
CA ASN A 195 -16.75 -10.92 3.34
C ASN A 195 -15.57 -11.67 2.71
N ARG A 196 -14.34 -11.18 2.90
CA ARG A 196 -13.10 -11.87 2.54
C ARG A 196 -12.25 -11.99 3.79
N GLU A 197 -12.00 -13.21 4.22
CA GLU A 197 -11.17 -13.52 5.38
C GLU A 197 -10.15 -14.60 5.01
N PHE A 198 -8.89 -14.36 5.35
CA PHE A 198 -7.78 -15.23 5.05
C PHE A 198 -6.99 -15.52 6.33
N GLU A 199 -6.73 -16.79 6.62
CA GLU A 199 -5.80 -17.13 7.70
C GLU A 199 -4.37 -16.82 7.25
N LEU A 200 -3.73 -15.90 7.95
CA LEU A 200 -2.39 -15.42 7.66
C LEU A 200 -1.32 -16.38 8.17
N THR A 201 -1.51 -16.89 9.39
CA THR A 201 -0.62 -17.84 10.04
C THR A 201 -1.35 -18.59 11.14
N SER A 202 -0.90 -19.80 11.42
CA SER A 202 -1.32 -20.57 12.58
C SER A 202 -0.19 -21.40 13.15
N PHE A 203 -0.31 -21.74 14.43
CA PHE A 203 0.58 -22.65 15.13
C PHE A 203 -0.27 -23.54 16.03
N GLN A 204 -0.06 -24.85 15.92
CA GLN A 204 -0.76 -25.84 16.72
C GLN A 204 0.26 -26.59 17.59
N THR A 205 -0.01 -26.67 18.89
CA THR A 205 0.79 -27.48 19.80
C THR A 205 0.60 -28.95 19.49
N LYS A 206 1.64 -29.75 19.69
CA LYS A 206 1.58 -31.21 19.53
C LYS A 206 1.89 -31.97 20.80
N GLU A 207 2.74 -31.36 21.64
CA GLU A 207 3.36 -32.03 22.79
C GLU A 207 3.17 -31.21 24.09
N LEU A 208 2.29 -30.21 24.09
CA LEU A 208 2.14 -29.32 25.24
C LEU A 208 1.15 -29.94 26.23
N GLY A 209 1.66 -30.44 27.35
CA GLY A 209 0.87 -31.02 28.44
C GLY A 209 0.95 -32.54 28.52
N CYS A 210 1.48 -33.22 27.51
CA CYS A 210 1.52 -34.69 27.50
C CYS A 210 2.50 -35.23 28.53
N ASP A 211 1.99 -36.07 29.43
CA ASP A 211 2.68 -37.13 30.18
C ASP A 211 4.10 -36.81 30.70
N SER A 212 4.39 -35.53 30.96
CA SER A 212 5.74 -35.05 31.28
C SER A 212 5.71 -33.88 32.26
N GLY A 213 5.80 -34.23 33.55
CA GLY A 213 5.94 -33.28 34.66
C GLY A 213 4.67 -32.48 34.95
N PRO A 214 4.58 -31.85 36.14
CA PRO A 214 3.35 -31.16 36.55
C PRO A 214 3.04 -29.92 35.69
N ILE A 215 4.02 -29.33 35.01
CA ILE A 215 3.83 -28.15 34.16
C ILE A 215 4.72 -28.26 32.92
N THR A 216 4.12 -28.11 31.75
CA THR A 216 4.83 -27.97 30.47
C THR A 216 4.71 -26.54 29.95
N GLU A 217 5.74 -26.07 29.25
CA GLU A 217 5.80 -24.70 28.74
C GLU A 217 6.13 -24.65 27.26
N LEU A 218 5.36 -23.86 26.50
CA LEU A 218 5.74 -23.35 25.20
C LEU A 218 6.46 -22.01 25.42
N ASN A 219 7.78 -22.04 25.30
CA ASN A 219 8.61 -20.83 25.31
C ASN A 219 8.18 -19.84 24.21
N ASP A 220 8.58 -18.57 24.39
CA ASP A 220 8.32 -17.49 23.43
C ASP A 220 8.67 -17.92 22.00
N THR A 221 7.64 -18.20 21.21
CA THR A 221 7.72 -18.75 19.87
C THR A 221 7.18 -17.75 18.88
N LYS A 222 7.95 -17.46 17.83
CA LYS A 222 7.58 -16.50 16.79
C LYS A 222 6.79 -17.21 15.70
N ILE A 223 5.59 -16.72 15.41
CA ILE A 223 4.78 -17.13 14.26
C ILE A 223 4.86 -16.07 13.16
N ILE A 224 5.00 -16.52 11.92
CA ILE A 224 5.13 -15.70 10.71
C ILE A 224 4.18 -16.20 9.62
N PRO A 225 3.84 -15.40 8.59
CA PRO A 225 3.04 -15.87 7.48
C PRO A 225 3.71 -17.01 6.71
N LEU A 226 2.92 -17.70 5.90
CA LEU A 226 3.41 -18.71 4.97
C LEU A 226 4.50 -18.14 4.03
N SER A 227 4.25 -16.94 3.47
CA SER A 227 5.22 -16.18 2.69
C SER A 227 4.86 -14.68 2.66
N GLU A 228 5.83 -13.83 2.31
CA GLU A 228 5.58 -12.41 2.03
C GLU A 228 4.58 -12.23 0.87
N GLU A 229 4.72 -13.01 -0.20
CA GLU A 229 3.81 -12.93 -1.37
C GLU A 229 2.36 -13.23 -0.98
N THR A 230 2.15 -14.21 -0.09
CA THR A 230 0.81 -14.54 0.43
C THR A 230 0.25 -13.41 1.28
N LEU A 231 1.06 -12.82 2.17
CA LEU A 231 0.65 -11.66 2.96
C LEU A 231 0.28 -10.46 2.07
N LYS A 232 1.08 -10.17 1.04
CA LYS A 232 0.78 -9.11 0.07
C LYS A 232 -0.53 -9.37 -0.65
N PHE A 233 -0.71 -10.58 -1.17
CA PHE A 233 -1.94 -10.97 -1.85
C PHE A 233 -3.17 -10.80 -0.96
N TYR A 234 -3.10 -11.26 0.30
CA TYR A 234 -4.21 -11.07 1.25
C TYR A 234 -4.49 -9.61 1.54
N LEU A 235 -3.46 -8.79 1.76
CA LEU A 235 -3.60 -7.34 1.96
C LEU A 235 -4.26 -6.65 0.76
N GLU A 236 -3.82 -6.98 -0.46
CA GLU A 236 -4.39 -6.45 -1.70
C GLU A 236 -5.87 -6.85 -1.86
N GLU A 237 -6.23 -8.09 -1.54
CA GLU A 237 -7.62 -8.56 -1.65
C GLU A 237 -8.55 -7.95 -0.59
N VAL A 238 -8.09 -7.72 0.65
CA VAL A 238 -8.92 -7.08 1.68
C VAL A 238 -9.09 -5.58 1.44
N LEU A 239 -8.06 -4.89 0.91
CA LEU A 239 -8.08 -3.45 0.58
C LEU A 239 -8.74 -3.12 -0.76
N LYS A 240 -9.21 -4.12 -1.50
CA LYS A 240 -9.76 -3.96 -2.86
C LYS A 240 -11.06 -3.15 -2.92
N TYR A 241 -11.88 -3.22 -1.87
CA TYR A 241 -13.21 -2.59 -1.86
C TYR A 241 -13.34 -1.49 -0.80
N ASP A 242 -12.64 -1.63 0.32
CA ASP A 242 -12.31 -0.52 1.21
C ASP A 242 -10.80 -0.30 1.12
N SER A 243 -10.40 0.69 0.34
CA SER A 243 -8.99 0.98 0.05
C SER A 243 -8.26 1.69 1.18
N TYR A 244 -8.89 1.85 2.33
CA TYR A 244 -8.27 2.41 3.52
C TYR A 244 -8.21 1.40 4.67
N ASN A 245 -9.25 0.59 4.86
CA ASN A 245 -9.42 -0.17 6.08
C ASN A 245 -9.41 -1.68 5.86
N PHE A 246 -8.83 -2.39 6.83
CA PHE A 246 -8.86 -3.85 6.93
C PHE A 246 -8.95 -4.26 8.40
N THR A 247 -9.26 -5.52 8.65
CA THR A 247 -9.41 -6.08 10.00
C THR A 247 -8.38 -7.18 10.19
N ILE A 248 -7.68 -7.17 11.33
CA ILE A 248 -6.94 -8.35 11.81
C ILE A 248 -7.76 -9.01 12.90
N THR A 249 -7.87 -10.33 12.86
CA THR A 249 -8.38 -11.15 13.95
C THR A 249 -7.25 -12.02 14.48
N VAL A 250 -7.14 -12.13 15.79
CA VAL A 250 -6.29 -13.10 16.47
C VAL A 250 -7.17 -14.03 17.27
N GLY A 251 -6.77 -15.27 17.45
CA GLY A 251 -7.54 -16.19 18.26
C GLY A 251 -6.82 -17.43 18.69
N PHE A 252 -7.45 -18.09 19.64
CA PHE A 252 -7.08 -19.39 20.19
C PHE A 252 -8.24 -20.34 19.94
N LEU A 253 -7.90 -21.54 19.49
CA LEU A 253 -8.81 -22.66 19.42
C LEU A 253 -8.22 -23.76 20.30
N PHE A 254 -9.06 -24.32 21.15
CA PHE A 254 -8.71 -25.42 22.02
C PHE A 254 -9.51 -26.62 21.59
N TRP A 255 -8.82 -27.74 21.44
CA TRP A 255 -9.44 -29.02 21.12
C TRP A 255 -9.04 -30.02 22.19
N PHE A 256 -10.03 -30.75 22.65
CA PHE A 256 -9.91 -31.76 23.69
C PHE A 256 -10.56 -33.04 23.20
N GLU A 257 -9.76 -34.08 23.03
CA GLU A 257 -10.16 -35.40 22.59
C GLU A 257 -10.25 -36.38 23.76
N ASP A 258 -10.95 -35.99 24.83
CA ASP A 258 -11.32 -36.95 25.87
C ASP A 258 -12.42 -37.88 25.35
N ASN A 259 -12.12 -39.19 25.34
CA ASN A 259 -13.02 -40.25 24.90
C ASN A 259 -13.24 -41.34 25.97
N TRP A 260 -12.64 -41.24 27.16
CA TRP A 260 -12.67 -42.35 28.12
C TRP A 260 -12.43 -41.96 29.59
N ASN A 261 -13.48 -42.19 30.41
CA ASN A 261 -13.50 -42.14 31.88
C ASN A 261 -13.33 -40.75 32.52
N SER A 262 -14.20 -40.49 33.48
CA SER A 262 -14.36 -39.21 34.18
C SER A 262 -13.32 -38.97 35.28
N GLN A 263 -12.02 -38.91 34.97
CA GLN A 263 -10.98 -38.86 36.00
C GLN A 263 -9.80 -37.91 35.73
N ASP A 264 -9.74 -37.25 34.58
CA ASP A 264 -8.59 -36.44 34.18
C ASP A 264 -8.98 -34.95 34.04
N GLU A 265 -8.44 -34.11 34.93
CA GLU A 265 -8.65 -32.66 34.92
C GLU A 265 -7.43 -31.96 34.30
N ASP A 266 -7.63 -31.26 33.19
CA ASP A 266 -6.56 -30.53 32.51
C ASP A 266 -6.67 -29.02 32.71
N ASN A 267 -5.55 -28.38 33.08
CA ASN A 267 -5.52 -26.94 33.34
C ASN A 267 -4.60 -26.18 32.37
N PHE A 268 -5.22 -25.41 31.50
CA PHE A 268 -4.54 -24.48 30.62
C PHE A 268 -4.41 -23.13 31.30
N LYS A 269 -3.31 -22.96 32.06
CA LYS A 269 -3.12 -21.80 32.93
C LYS A 269 -2.82 -20.49 32.21
N MET A 270 -1.98 -20.55 31.19
CA MET A 270 -1.53 -19.33 30.51
C MET A 270 -1.39 -19.59 29.03
N ILE A 271 -2.38 -19.23 28.23
CA ILE A 271 -2.26 -19.19 26.77
C ILE A 271 -2.11 -17.74 26.37
N ARG A 272 -1.07 -17.40 25.60
CA ARG A 272 -0.86 -16.00 25.24
C ARG A 272 -0.33 -15.81 23.84
N MET A 273 -0.85 -14.77 23.20
CA MET A 273 -0.19 -14.09 22.09
C MET A 273 0.21 -12.70 22.62
N LYS A 274 1.50 -12.43 22.68
CA LYS A 274 2.05 -11.26 23.37
C LYS A 274 1.91 -10.03 22.49
N ASN A 275 2.70 -9.95 21.43
CA ASN A 275 2.71 -8.81 20.53
C ASN A 275 2.57 -9.26 19.08
N LEU A 276 2.13 -8.31 18.26
CA LEU A 276 1.95 -8.44 16.82
C LEU A 276 2.55 -7.21 16.15
N SER A 277 3.25 -7.41 15.03
CA SER A 277 3.69 -6.31 14.19
C SER A 277 3.47 -6.62 12.71
N LEU A 278 2.95 -5.62 12.00
CA LEU A 278 2.73 -5.64 10.55
C LEU A 278 3.42 -4.42 9.95
N SER A 279 4.19 -4.61 8.89
CA SER A 279 4.81 -3.54 8.11
C SER A 279 4.43 -3.71 6.64
N ILE A 280 4.02 -2.62 6.00
CA ILE A 280 3.56 -2.58 4.61
C ILE A 280 4.31 -1.46 3.91
N ASP A 281 5.09 -1.78 2.88
CA ASP A 281 5.68 -0.79 1.98
C ASP A 281 4.85 -0.72 0.71
N TYR A 282 4.61 0.49 0.22
CA TYR A 282 3.78 0.72 -0.95
C TYR A 282 4.33 1.86 -1.81
N LYS A 283 3.99 1.80 -3.10
CA LYS A 283 4.35 2.83 -4.08
C LYS A 283 3.16 3.20 -4.94
N LYS A 284 3.05 4.47 -5.29
CA LYS A 284 1.98 4.95 -6.14
C LYS A 284 2.03 4.25 -7.50
N LYS A 285 0.87 3.82 -7.99
CA LYS A 285 0.68 3.36 -9.36
C LYS A 285 0.66 4.59 -10.24
N ILE A 286 1.65 4.71 -11.11
CA ILE A 286 1.68 5.76 -12.13
C ILE A 286 1.08 5.17 -13.40
N ASP A 287 0.01 5.79 -13.91
CA ASP A 287 -0.54 5.44 -15.20
C ASP A 287 0.49 5.77 -16.28
N GLN A 288 0.95 4.74 -16.99
CA GLN A 288 1.94 4.86 -18.06
C GLN A 288 1.41 5.65 -19.27
N PHE A 289 0.10 5.84 -19.37
CA PHE A 289 -0.54 6.66 -20.38
C PHE A 289 -0.73 8.11 -19.95
N THR A 290 -0.40 8.46 -18.70
CA THR A 290 -0.40 9.84 -18.26
C THR A 290 0.69 10.63 -18.99
N LYS A 291 0.28 11.75 -19.58
CA LYS A 291 1.15 12.68 -20.28
C LYS A 291 0.89 14.09 -19.77
N ILE A 292 1.96 14.84 -19.56
CA ILE A 292 1.90 16.28 -19.37
C ILE A 292 2.60 16.96 -20.55
N SER A 293 1.98 18.02 -21.06
CA SER A 293 2.55 18.84 -22.12
C SER A 293 2.38 20.31 -21.79
N LEU A 294 3.38 21.12 -22.14
CA LEU A 294 3.33 22.57 -22.04
C LEU A 294 2.96 23.14 -23.41
N ASN A 295 1.90 23.93 -23.46
CA ASN A 295 1.35 24.48 -24.69
C ASN A 295 1.23 26.00 -24.60
N GLN A 296 1.34 26.68 -25.75
CA GLN A 296 0.98 28.08 -25.92
C GLN A 296 0.32 28.23 -27.29
N VAL A 297 -0.74 29.03 -27.36
CA VAL A 297 -1.42 29.37 -28.62
C VAL A 297 -0.95 30.75 -29.05
N ALA A 298 -0.13 30.81 -30.10
CA ALA A 298 0.35 32.07 -30.66
C ALA A 298 -0.63 32.65 -31.69
N GLU A 299 -0.58 33.97 -31.86
CA GLU A 299 -1.38 34.64 -32.88
C GLU A 299 -1.00 34.19 -34.29
N LYS A 300 -2.01 34.14 -35.17
CA LYS A 300 -1.79 33.87 -36.59
C LYS A 300 -1.01 35.02 -37.24
N ILE A 301 0.09 34.67 -37.91
CA ILE A 301 0.80 35.61 -38.79
C ILE A 301 -0.14 35.95 -39.97
N SER A 302 -0.56 37.23 -40.05
CA SER A 302 -1.57 37.70 -41.01
C SER A 302 -1.06 38.89 -41.83
N GLY A 303 -1.44 38.94 -43.12
CA GLY A 303 -1.01 39.98 -44.07
C GLY A 303 -0.83 39.44 -45.50
N SER A 304 -0.74 40.34 -46.50
CA SER A 304 -0.46 40.00 -47.90
C SER A 304 1.03 40.17 -48.22
N ASN A 305 1.61 39.25 -49.02
CA ASN A 305 3.01 39.28 -49.45
C ASN A 305 4.06 39.17 -48.33
N LEU A 306 3.75 38.42 -47.26
CA LEU A 306 4.69 38.15 -46.17
C LEU A 306 5.64 36.99 -46.51
N LYS A 307 6.91 37.15 -46.15
CA LYS A 307 7.93 36.09 -46.21
C LYS A 307 8.62 35.97 -44.86
N ILE A 308 8.46 34.83 -44.20
CA ILE A 308 9.23 34.50 -43.00
C ILE A 308 10.64 34.11 -43.46
N VAL A 309 11.62 34.95 -43.16
CA VAL A 309 13.02 34.71 -43.58
C VAL A 309 13.76 33.85 -42.57
N LYS A 310 13.43 33.98 -41.28
CA LYS A 310 14.03 33.22 -40.19
C LYS A 310 13.06 33.18 -39.00
N ALA A 311 12.95 32.01 -38.36
CA ALA A 311 12.32 31.83 -37.06
C ALA A 311 13.22 30.90 -36.25
N ASN A 312 13.50 31.25 -34.99
CA ASN A 312 14.29 30.41 -34.09
C ASN A 312 13.50 30.23 -32.81
N LEU A 313 13.33 28.98 -32.39
CA LEU A 313 12.80 28.61 -31.09
C LEU A 313 13.74 27.56 -30.51
N SER A 314 14.18 27.79 -29.28
CA SER A 314 15.16 26.97 -28.60
C SER A 314 14.72 26.73 -27.17
N PHE A 315 14.79 25.49 -26.71
CA PHE A 315 14.51 25.12 -25.33
C PHE A 315 15.78 24.53 -24.69
N GLY A 316 16.08 24.97 -23.46
CA GLY A 316 16.98 24.25 -22.58
C GLY A 316 16.19 23.18 -21.84
N LEU A 317 16.68 21.94 -21.85
CA LEU A 317 16.08 20.84 -21.10
C LEU A 317 17.03 20.40 -20.00
N ASN A 318 16.48 20.23 -18.79
CA ASN A 318 17.19 19.65 -17.66
C ASN A 318 16.32 18.53 -17.08
N PHE A 319 16.93 17.36 -16.84
CA PHE A 319 16.29 16.23 -16.21
C PHE A 319 16.96 15.99 -14.87
N SER A 320 16.18 16.10 -13.79
CA SER A 320 16.63 15.82 -12.44
C SER A 320 15.74 14.76 -11.82
N LYS A 321 16.35 13.84 -11.06
CA LYS A 321 15.63 12.93 -10.17
C LYS A 321 15.74 13.49 -8.75
N SER A 322 14.61 13.88 -8.18
CA SER A 322 14.50 14.29 -6.78
C SER A 322 14.60 13.09 -5.83
#